data_AF-A0A3D5PZJ5-F1
#
_entry.id   AF-A0A3D5PZJ5-F1
#
_cell.length_a   1.000
_cell.length_b   1.000
_cell.length_c   1.000
_cell.angle_alpha   90.00
_cell.angle_beta   90.00
_cell.angle_gamma   90.00
#
_symmetry.space_group_name_H-M   'P 1'
#
loop_
_entity.id
_entity.type
_entity.pdbx_description
1 polymer ?
#
loop_
_entity_poly.entity_id
_entity_poly.type
_entity_poly.pdbx_seq_one_letter_code
_entity_poly.pdbx_strand_id
1 'polypeptide(L)'
;MNTRKHLLVASMTFALAACGGGGGGGGGGGSEPAPENPVNTGDNPAPEATIAALCDASYETPATPEIEGGIVGGTASSVRGATVGIYEWDGQAWSAAPIATATTGDDGRFAFNSVTELSGPVRFELTSTANTELRCESPTGCGTAEAGDYYPAPADYQLNTLVNGEGVTTVALSPVTNMAAQWAMDMPRGVTVEGIKLSSARMYSLLGGQVLTGSGELSTADIESLLTQYPQYAGAAQPLLEQIPRRQRRLTGLHSLPRRPGSPSV
;
A
#
# COMPACT_ATOMS: atom_id res chain seq x y z
N MET A 1 20.15 3.36 -43.80
CA MET A 1 18.90 3.76 -44.48
C MET A 1 17.85 4.00 -43.40
N ASN A 2 17.43 5.26 -43.27
CA ASN A 2 16.48 5.75 -42.27
C ASN A 2 15.04 5.58 -42.77
N THR A 3 14.14 5.00 -41.98
CA THR A 3 12.69 5.14 -42.18
C THR A 3 11.98 5.35 -40.85
N ARG A 4 11.85 6.64 -40.48
CA ARG A 4 10.85 7.15 -39.53
C ARG A 4 9.48 7.13 -40.20
N LYS A 5 8.44 6.51 -39.61
CA LYS A 5 7.04 6.71 -40.03
C LYS A 5 6.03 6.56 -38.87
N HIS A 6 5.51 7.73 -38.49
CA HIS A 6 4.13 8.06 -38.08
C HIS A 6 3.59 7.64 -36.70
N LEU A 7 3.61 8.65 -35.79
CA LEU A 7 2.65 8.83 -34.70
C LEU A 7 1.23 8.96 -35.25
N LEU A 8 0.28 8.25 -34.64
CA LEU A 8 -1.15 8.49 -34.75
C LEU A 8 -1.70 8.71 -33.34
N VAL A 9 -1.99 9.97 -33.02
CA VAL A 9 -2.61 10.41 -31.76
C VAL A 9 -4.11 10.37 -31.98
N ALA A 10 -4.82 9.50 -31.27
CA ALA A 10 -6.27 9.50 -31.20
C ALA A 10 -6.71 10.16 -29.88
N SER A 11 -7.18 11.40 -29.97
CA SER A 11 -7.82 12.12 -28.87
C SER A 11 -9.25 11.60 -28.68
N MET A 12 -9.51 10.92 -27.57
CA MET A 12 -10.85 10.42 -27.22
C MET A 12 -11.45 11.31 -26.13
N THR A 13 -12.38 12.18 -26.54
CA THR A 13 -13.12 13.10 -25.66
C THR A 13 -14.26 12.34 -24.99
N PHE A 14 -14.17 12.08 -23.69
CA PHE A 14 -15.28 11.53 -22.91
C PHE A 14 -16.16 12.65 -22.36
N ALA A 15 -17.42 12.69 -22.80
CA ALA A 15 -18.46 13.53 -22.23
C ALA A 15 -19.03 12.85 -20.96
N LEU A 16 -18.89 13.49 -19.79
CA LEU A 16 -19.63 13.08 -18.60
C LEU A 16 -21.08 13.57 -18.70
N ALA A 17 -22.01 12.62 -18.80
CA ALA A 17 -23.43 12.88 -18.58
C ALA A 17 -23.70 12.96 -17.07
N ALA A 18 -24.14 14.13 -16.62
CA ALA A 18 -24.64 14.35 -15.26
C ALA A 18 -26.01 13.66 -15.12
N CYS A 19 -26.08 12.61 -14.29
CA CYS A 19 -27.35 12.05 -13.84
C CYS A 19 -27.84 12.83 -12.63
N GLY A 20 -28.67 13.84 -12.88
CA GLY A 20 -29.50 14.48 -11.87
C GLY A 20 -30.79 13.70 -11.65
N GLY A 21 -31.11 13.45 -10.39
CA GLY A 21 -32.44 13.06 -9.91
C GLY A 21 -32.54 13.38 -8.42
N GLY A 22 -33.49 14.13 -7.88
CA GLY A 22 -34.72 14.68 -8.45
C GLY A 22 -35.96 14.10 -7.77
N GLY A 23 -36.34 14.65 -6.61
CA GLY A 23 -37.75 14.85 -6.21
C GLY A 23 -38.40 13.87 -5.24
N GLY A 24 -39.24 14.43 -4.35
CA GLY A 24 -40.41 13.73 -3.78
C GLY A 24 -40.71 14.00 -2.31
N GLY A 25 -41.42 15.10 -2.02
CA GLY A 25 -42.05 15.33 -0.71
C GLY A 25 -43.46 14.73 -0.62
N GLY A 26 -43.95 14.55 0.61
CA GLY A 26 -45.34 14.17 0.89
C GLY A 26 -45.61 14.14 2.39
N GLY A 27 -46.38 15.12 2.89
CA GLY A 27 -46.88 15.16 4.26
C GLY A 27 -48.15 14.33 4.46
N GLY A 28 -48.53 14.14 5.71
CA GLY A 28 -49.83 13.55 6.07
C GLY A 28 -49.93 13.36 7.59
N GLY A 29 -50.65 14.26 8.24
CA GLY A 29 -51.02 14.13 9.65
C GLY A 29 -52.13 13.11 9.87
N GLY A 30 -52.15 12.53 11.05
CA GLY A 30 -53.21 11.67 11.56
C GLY A 30 -52.98 11.45 13.05
N SER A 31 -53.73 12.18 13.87
CA SER A 31 -53.83 11.96 15.31
C SER A 31 -54.93 10.95 15.58
N GLU A 32 -54.65 9.78 16.17
CA GLU A 32 -55.59 8.98 16.99
C GLU A 32 -54.91 7.74 17.61
N PRO A 33 -55.50 7.10 18.64
CA PRO A 33 -55.03 7.18 20.02
C PRO A 33 -54.14 6.01 20.45
N ALA A 34 -53.50 6.20 21.60
CA ALA A 34 -52.61 5.25 22.26
C ALA A 34 -53.25 3.86 22.48
N PRO A 35 -52.63 2.78 21.97
CA PRO A 35 -52.84 1.45 22.50
C PRO A 35 -51.94 1.24 23.72
N GLU A 36 -52.58 0.82 24.80
CA GLU A 36 -51.95 0.45 26.07
C GLU A 36 -50.94 -0.68 25.84
N ASN A 37 -49.68 -0.44 26.21
CA ASN A 37 -48.60 -1.42 26.16
C ASN A 37 -48.84 -2.52 27.21
N PRO A 38 -49.02 -3.80 26.84
CA PRO A 38 -48.65 -4.88 27.75
C PRO A 38 -47.12 -4.90 27.86
N VAL A 39 -46.63 -4.79 29.10
CA VAL A 39 -45.22 -5.02 29.45
C VAL A 39 -44.82 -6.39 28.92
N ASN A 40 -44.01 -6.40 27.87
CA ASN A 40 -43.39 -7.59 27.31
C ASN A 40 -41.88 -7.48 27.56
N THR A 41 -41.46 -7.94 28.72
CA THR A 41 -40.05 -8.22 29.06
C THR A 41 -39.61 -9.49 28.32
N GLY A 42 -39.47 -9.37 27.01
CA GLY A 42 -38.92 -10.40 26.14
C GLY A 42 -37.60 -9.90 25.56
N ASP A 43 -36.50 -10.35 26.17
CA ASP A 43 -35.13 -10.14 25.72
C ASP A 43 -34.98 -10.51 24.23
N ASN A 44 -34.91 -9.50 23.38
CA ASN A 44 -34.53 -9.65 21.99
C ASN A 44 -33.12 -9.05 21.84
N PRO A 45 -32.04 -9.84 22.02
CA PRO A 45 -30.70 -9.33 21.78
C PRO A 45 -30.55 -9.02 20.29
N ALA A 46 -30.49 -7.74 19.96
CA ALA A 46 -30.01 -7.28 18.66
C ALA A 46 -28.62 -7.91 18.40
N PRO A 47 -28.32 -8.41 17.19
CA PRO A 47 -26.98 -8.85 16.86
C PRO A 47 -26.12 -7.60 16.60
N GLU A 48 -25.79 -6.85 17.64
CA GLU A 48 -24.55 -6.07 17.67
C GLU A 48 -23.40 -7.07 17.81
N ALA A 49 -23.05 -7.74 16.71
CA ALA A 49 -21.72 -8.28 16.57
C ALA A 49 -20.78 -7.07 16.58
N THR A 50 -20.25 -6.77 17.76
CA THR A 50 -19.34 -5.65 17.99
C THR A 50 -18.17 -5.78 17.02
N ILE A 51 -17.88 -4.72 16.27
CA ILE A 51 -16.69 -4.58 15.42
C ILE A 51 -15.40 -4.92 16.20
N ALA A 52 -15.43 -4.81 17.53
CA ALA A 52 -14.37 -5.27 18.43
C ALA A 52 -14.04 -6.78 18.29
N ALA A 53 -15.01 -7.64 17.96
CA ALA A 53 -14.79 -9.07 17.76
C ALA A 53 -14.04 -9.40 16.45
N LEU A 54 -14.08 -8.51 15.44
CA LEU A 54 -13.27 -8.65 14.22
C LEU A 54 -11.80 -8.27 14.46
N CYS A 55 -11.51 -7.47 15.49
CA CYS A 55 -10.16 -7.08 15.88
C CYS A 55 -9.51 -8.01 16.92
N ASP A 56 -10.27 -8.94 17.50
CA ASP A 56 -9.79 -9.93 18.50
C ASP A 56 -9.52 -11.31 17.85
N ALA A 57 -9.59 -11.38 16.52
CA ALA A 57 -9.03 -12.50 15.77
C ALA A 57 -7.52 -12.49 16.01
N SER A 58 -7.10 -13.29 16.97
CA SER A 58 -5.73 -13.70 17.26
C SER A 58 -5.07 -14.15 15.96
N TYR A 59 -4.48 -13.19 15.26
CA TYR A 59 -3.57 -13.45 14.16
C TYR A 59 -2.34 -14.05 14.83
N GLU A 60 -2.34 -15.37 15.03
CA GLU A 60 -1.14 -16.08 15.42
C GLU A 60 -0.08 -15.66 14.43
N THR A 61 0.92 -14.91 14.89
CA THR A 61 1.98 -14.43 14.04
C THR A 61 2.71 -15.69 13.59
N PRO A 62 2.54 -16.13 12.33
CA PRO A 62 3.03 -17.44 11.96
C PRO A 62 4.55 -17.40 12.10
N ALA A 63 5.14 -18.43 12.71
CA ALA A 63 6.57 -18.49 13.01
C ALA A 63 7.37 -18.04 11.78
N THR A 64 8.22 -17.03 11.94
CA THR A 64 9.13 -16.56 10.90
C THR A 64 10.07 -17.73 10.60
N PRO A 65 10.05 -18.31 9.39
CA PRO A 65 10.99 -19.38 9.07
C PRO A 65 12.40 -18.81 9.16
N GLU A 66 13.27 -19.53 9.86
CA GLU A 66 14.71 -19.23 9.86
C GLU A 66 15.24 -19.65 8.48
N ILE A 67 15.38 -18.66 7.61
CA ILE A 67 15.85 -18.87 6.24
C ILE A 67 17.38 -18.89 6.28
N GLU A 68 17.98 -20.09 6.29
CA GLU A 68 19.43 -20.26 6.18
C GLU A 68 19.90 -20.05 4.72
N GLY A 69 20.67 -18.98 4.51
CA GLY A 69 21.50 -18.77 3.32
C GLY A 69 20.78 -18.14 2.13
N GLY A 70 20.97 -16.84 1.89
CA GLY A 70 20.78 -16.17 0.60
C GLY A 70 19.40 -16.23 -0.06
N ILE A 71 18.43 -16.91 0.54
CA ILE A 71 17.07 -17.05 0.03
C ILE A 71 16.36 -15.73 0.33
N VAL A 72 15.95 -15.07 -0.73
CA VAL A 72 14.98 -13.99 -0.64
C VAL A 72 13.61 -14.62 -0.48
N GLY A 73 12.87 -14.22 0.55
CA GLY A 73 11.52 -14.68 0.82
C GLY A 73 10.55 -13.54 1.03
N GLY A 74 9.29 -13.87 1.26
CA GLY A 74 8.30 -12.85 1.50
C GLY A 74 6.90 -13.34 1.80
N THR A 75 6.01 -12.38 1.94
CA THR A 75 4.59 -12.60 2.17
C THR A 75 3.76 -11.83 1.15
N ALA A 76 2.76 -12.48 0.59
CA ALA A 76 1.67 -11.88 -0.16
C ALA A 76 0.38 -12.21 0.60
N SER A 77 0.21 -11.54 1.75
CA SER A 77 -0.92 -11.82 2.66
C SER A 77 -2.22 -11.85 1.86
N SER A 78 -3.02 -12.89 2.07
CA SER A 78 -4.31 -13.10 1.39
C SER A 78 -4.22 -13.54 -0.09
N VAL A 79 -3.06 -13.96 -0.60
CA VAL A 79 -2.92 -14.48 -1.98
C VAL A 79 -2.19 -15.83 -2.00
N ARG A 80 -2.84 -16.88 -2.51
CA ARG A 80 -2.22 -18.22 -2.69
C ARG A 80 -2.20 -18.64 -4.15
N GLY A 81 -1.24 -19.48 -4.54
CA GLY A 81 -1.11 -20.01 -5.90
C GLY A 81 -0.75 -18.95 -6.96
N ALA A 82 -0.20 -17.80 -6.56
CA ALA A 82 0.29 -16.77 -7.47
C ALA A 82 1.76 -17.00 -7.83
N THR A 83 2.20 -16.52 -9.00
CA THR A 83 3.61 -16.51 -9.36
C THR A 83 4.23 -15.18 -8.93
N VAL A 84 5.41 -15.23 -8.32
CA VAL A 84 6.20 -14.05 -7.96
C VAL A 84 7.50 -14.07 -8.77
N GLY A 85 7.76 -13.01 -9.53
CA GLY A 85 8.99 -12.82 -10.30
C GLY A 85 9.85 -11.68 -9.77
N ILE A 86 11.18 -11.84 -9.81
CA ILE A 86 12.15 -10.77 -9.53
C ILE A 86 12.63 -10.17 -10.85
N TYR A 87 12.61 -8.85 -10.96
CA TYR A 87 13.12 -8.10 -12.11
C TYR A 87 14.11 -7.03 -11.66
N GLU A 88 15.22 -6.91 -12.36
CA GLU A 88 16.24 -5.89 -12.08
C GLU A 88 16.06 -4.67 -12.99
N TRP A 89 16.41 -3.51 -12.46
CA TRP A 89 16.43 -2.26 -13.21
C TRP A 89 17.83 -1.99 -13.78
N ASP A 90 17.94 -1.81 -15.11
CA ASP A 90 19.22 -1.53 -15.77
C ASP A 90 19.57 -0.02 -15.85
N GLY A 91 18.72 0.83 -15.29
CA GLY A 91 18.82 2.30 -15.40
C GLY A 91 17.83 2.91 -16.41
N GLN A 92 17.27 2.10 -17.32
CA GLN A 92 16.32 2.53 -18.35
C GLN A 92 15.06 1.67 -18.43
N ALA A 93 15.18 0.37 -18.21
CA ALA A 93 14.09 -0.59 -18.29
C ALA A 93 14.25 -1.71 -17.24
N TRP A 94 13.12 -2.36 -16.95
CA TRP A 94 13.12 -3.62 -16.24
C TRP A 94 13.65 -4.73 -17.14
N SER A 95 14.31 -5.74 -16.56
CA SER A 95 14.68 -6.96 -17.27
C SER A 95 13.46 -7.55 -18.02
N ALA A 96 13.68 -8.06 -19.23
CA ALA A 96 12.58 -8.57 -20.06
C ALA A 96 11.95 -9.88 -19.52
N ALA A 97 12.70 -10.61 -18.71
CA ALA A 97 12.26 -11.83 -18.03
C ALA A 97 12.63 -11.73 -16.53
N PRO A 98 11.90 -12.45 -15.66
CA PRO A 98 12.27 -12.51 -14.26
C PRO A 98 13.58 -13.28 -14.10
N ILE A 99 14.49 -12.77 -13.26
CA ILE A 99 15.76 -13.45 -12.94
C ILE A 99 15.56 -14.65 -12.01
N ALA A 100 14.46 -14.65 -11.26
CA ALA A 100 14.02 -15.76 -10.41
C ALA A 100 12.50 -15.73 -10.28
N THR A 101 11.89 -16.91 -10.11
CA THR A 101 10.45 -17.08 -9.90
C THR A 101 10.16 -17.97 -8.69
N ALA A 102 9.09 -17.65 -7.95
CA ALA A 102 8.55 -18.44 -6.87
C ALA A 102 7.02 -18.52 -6.99
N THR A 103 6.39 -19.38 -6.19
CA THR A 103 4.93 -19.48 -6.10
C THR A 103 4.49 -19.23 -4.67
N THR A 104 3.40 -18.49 -4.47
CA THR A 104 2.84 -18.29 -3.13
C THR A 104 2.16 -19.56 -2.64
N GLY A 105 2.50 -19.99 -1.42
CA GLY A 105 1.88 -21.12 -0.75
C GLY A 105 0.48 -20.80 -0.19
N ASP A 106 -0.11 -21.76 0.50
CA ASP A 106 -1.46 -21.63 1.09
C ASP A 106 -1.54 -20.58 2.21
N ASP A 107 -0.40 -20.27 2.83
CA ASP A 107 -0.24 -19.21 3.83
C ASP A 107 0.18 -17.85 3.22
N GLY A 108 0.23 -17.76 1.89
CA GLY A 108 0.67 -16.59 1.15
C GLY A 108 2.18 -16.33 1.23
N ARG A 109 2.98 -17.25 1.78
CA ARG A 109 4.44 -17.13 1.80
C ARG A 109 5.05 -17.59 0.49
N PHE A 110 6.21 -17.05 0.15
CA PHE A 110 7.02 -17.50 -0.97
C PHE A 110 8.51 -17.41 -0.63
N ALA A 111 9.33 -18.21 -1.29
CA ALA A 111 10.77 -18.20 -1.17
C ALA A 111 11.41 -18.57 -2.51
N PHE A 112 12.51 -17.91 -2.85
CA PHE A 112 13.29 -18.23 -4.04
C PHE A 112 14.42 -19.20 -3.69
N ASN A 113 14.51 -20.32 -4.41
CA ASN A 113 15.52 -21.35 -4.14
C ASN A 113 16.97 -20.87 -4.36
N SER A 114 17.15 -19.90 -5.26
CA SER A 114 18.44 -19.27 -5.52
C SER A 114 18.20 -17.91 -6.15
N VAL A 115 18.84 -16.89 -5.60
CA VAL A 115 18.89 -15.55 -6.19
C VAL A 115 20.35 -15.13 -6.22
N THR A 116 20.81 -14.63 -7.37
CA THR A 116 22.11 -13.96 -7.43
C THR A 116 22.09 -12.73 -6.53
N GLU A 117 23.25 -12.20 -6.18
CA GLU A 117 23.33 -10.96 -5.42
C GLU A 117 22.56 -9.85 -6.16
N LEU A 118 21.52 -9.33 -5.49
CA LEU A 118 20.67 -8.28 -6.02
C LEU A 118 21.34 -6.93 -5.79
N SER A 119 21.31 -6.05 -6.79
CA SER A 119 21.87 -4.71 -6.69
C SER A 119 20.95 -3.65 -7.26
N GLY A 120 20.98 -2.44 -6.69
CA GLY A 120 20.15 -1.32 -7.12
C GLY A 120 18.65 -1.57 -6.98
N PRO A 121 17.80 -0.84 -7.73
CA PRO A 121 16.36 -1.03 -7.69
C PRO A 121 15.92 -2.41 -8.23
N VAL A 122 15.13 -3.11 -7.43
CA VAL A 122 14.57 -4.43 -7.78
C VAL A 122 13.05 -4.38 -7.66
N ARG A 123 12.37 -5.04 -8.60
CA ARG A 123 10.93 -5.21 -8.64
C ARG A 123 10.55 -6.65 -8.36
N PHE A 124 9.70 -6.85 -7.38
CA PHE A 124 8.98 -8.09 -7.14
C PHE A 124 7.58 -7.93 -7.74
N GLU A 125 7.26 -8.75 -8.74
CA GLU A 125 5.97 -8.73 -9.44
C GLU A 125 5.23 -10.01 -9.09
N LEU A 126 4.07 -9.88 -8.46
CA LEU A 126 3.11 -10.96 -8.30
C LEU A 126 2.15 -10.93 -9.48
N THR A 127 1.96 -12.06 -10.13
CA THR A 127 1.00 -12.26 -11.21
C THR A 127 0.08 -13.43 -10.89
N SER A 128 -1.22 -13.21 -11.07
CA SER A 128 -2.21 -14.27 -10.96
C SER A 128 -2.05 -15.34 -12.06
N THR A 129 -2.44 -16.56 -11.71
CA THR A 129 -2.54 -17.73 -12.57
C THR A 129 -3.96 -18.29 -12.49
N ALA A 130 -4.25 -19.34 -13.26
CA ALA A 130 -5.55 -20.03 -13.17
C ALA A 130 -5.83 -20.63 -11.78
N ASN A 131 -4.80 -20.84 -10.96
CA ASN A 131 -4.92 -21.40 -9.61
C ASN A 131 -4.80 -20.33 -8.52
N THR A 132 -4.71 -19.05 -8.88
CA THR A 132 -4.57 -17.99 -7.89
C THR A 132 -5.89 -17.69 -7.22
N GLU A 133 -5.86 -17.65 -5.89
CA GLU A 133 -7.01 -17.31 -5.07
C GLU A 133 -6.67 -16.16 -4.12
N LEU A 134 -7.64 -15.30 -3.91
CA LEU A 134 -7.59 -14.18 -2.97
C LEU A 134 -8.46 -14.49 -1.76
N ARG A 135 -8.01 -14.14 -0.56
CA ARG A 135 -8.83 -14.20 0.64
C ARG A 135 -9.72 -12.95 0.70
N CYS A 136 -11.01 -13.14 0.95
CA CYS A 136 -11.93 -12.03 1.11
C CYS A 136 -11.73 -11.33 2.46
N GLU A 137 -11.25 -10.09 2.44
CA GLU A 137 -11.03 -9.29 3.67
C GLU A 137 -12.22 -8.37 4.00
N SER A 138 -13.22 -8.30 3.13
CA SER A 138 -14.39 -7.45 3.34
C SER A 138 -15.37 -8.12 4.31
N PRO A 139 -15.81 -7.44 5.39
CA PRO A 139 -16.81 -7.99 6.30
C PRO A 139 -18.17 -8.19 5.64
N THR A 140 -18.44 -7.52 4.51
CA THR A 140 -19.67 -7.68 3.74
C THR A 140 -19.55 -8.72 2.62
N GLY A 141 -18.43 -9.46 2.56
CA GLY A 141 -18.12 -10.41 1.49
C GLY A 141 -17.54 -9.77 0.22
N CYS A 142 -17.07 -10.63 -0.68
CA CYS A 142 -16.37 -10.28 -1.92
C CYS A 142 -17.08 -10.94 -3.11
N GLY A 143 -18.31 -10.51 -3.37
CA GLY A 143 -19.19 -11.14 -4.35
C GLY A 143 -19.87 -12.37 -3.75
N THR A 144 -19.50 -13.57 -4.23
CA THR A 144 -20.07 -14.83 -3.71
C THR A 144 -19.28 -15.44 -2.56
N ALA A 145 -18.13 -14.86 -2.20
CA ALA A 145 -17.29 -15.32 -1.10
C ALA A 145 -17.61 -14.55 0.19
N GLU A 146 -17.74 -15.27 1.31
CA GLU A 146 -17.90 -14.68 2.63
C GLU A 146 -16.57 -14.13 3.15
N ALA A 147 -16.62 -13.33 4.22
CA ALA A 147 -15.42 -12.81 4.86
C ALA A 147 -14.52 -13.96 5.34
N GLY A 148 -13.26 -13.94 4.92
CA GLY A 148 -12.26 -14.96 5.25
C GLY A 148 -12.15 -16.11 4.24
N ASP A 149 -13.12 -16.28 3.34
CA ASP A 149 -13.09 -17.30 2.29
C ASP A 149 -12.14 -16.94 1.15
N TYR A 150 -11.61 -17.97 0.50
CA TYR A 150 -10.84 -17.81 -0.73
C TYR A 150 -11.75 -17.81 -1.96
N TYR A 151 -11.44 -16.96 -2.94
CA TYR A 151 -12.11 -16.91 -4.23
C TYR A 151 -11.12 -16.72 -5.38
N PRO A 152 -11.47 -17.11 -6.62
CA PRO A 152 -10.55 -16.97 -7.76
C PRO A 152 -10.14 -15.51 -7.99
N ALA A 153 -8.83 -15.29 -8.15
CA ALA A 153 -8.33 -13.97 -8.49
C ALA A 153 -8.76 -13.56 -9.91
N PRO A 154 -8.99 -12.26 -10.17
CA PRO A 154 -9.10 -11.74 -11.53
C PRO A 154 -7.88 -12.14 -12.37
N ALA A 155 -8.08 -12.47 -13.65
CA ALA A 155 -7.01 -12.95 -14.54
C ALA A 155 -5.88 -11.93 -14.78
N ASP A 156 -6.14 -10.66 -14.53
CA ASP A 156 -5.20 -9.55 -14.65
C ASP A 156 -4.69 -9.04 -13.29
N TYR A 157 -5.01 -9.74 -12.19
CA TYR A 157 -4.56 -9.36 -10.86
C TYR A 157 -3.04 -9.40 -10.77
N GLN A 158 -2.45 -8.26 -10.41
CA GLN A 158 -1.02 -8.06 -10.28
C GLN A 158 -0.68 -7.13 -9.12
N LEU A 159 0.42 -7.40 -8.45
CA LEU A 159 1.03 -6.49 -7.47
C LEU A 159 2.49 -6.29 -7.81
N ASN A 160 2.97 -5.05 -7.69
CA ASN A 160 4.38 -4.72 -7.81
C ASN A 160 4.91 -4.27 -6.45
N THR A 161 6.11 -4.65 -6.06
CA THR A 161 6.82 -4.05 -4.93
C THR A 161 8.21 -3.67 -5.40
N LEU A 162 8.63 -2.45 -5.12
CA LEU A 162 10.00 -2.01 -5.38
C LEU A 162 10.80 -1.95 -4.08
N VAL A 163 12.04 -2.45 -4.13
CA VAL A 163 12.99 -2.38 -3.01
C VAL A 163 14.38 -2.02 -3.54
N ASN A 164 15.27 -1.60 -2.64
CA ASN A 164 16.70 -1.60 -2.92
C ASN A 164 17.21 -3.04 -2.74
N GLY A 165 17.70 -3.70 -3.79
CA GLY A 165 18.10 -5.10 -3.76
C GLY A 165 19.25 -5.42 -2.80
N GLU A 166 20.08 -4.44 -2.48
CA GLU A 166 21.23 -4.62 -1.59
C GLU A 166 20.78 -5.04 -0.17
N GLY A 167 21.18 -6.25 0.25
CA GLY A 167 20.89 -6.79 1.58
C GLY A 167 19.45 -7.23 1.82
N VAL A 168 18.61 -7.30 0.77
CA VAL A 168 17.22 -7.72 0.93
C VAL A 168 17.14 -9.23 1.17
N THR A 169 16.50 -9.59 2.29
CA THR A 169 16.18 -10.98 2.64
C THR A 169 14.68 -11.24 2.67
N THR A 170 13.87 -10.23 2.96
CA THR A 170 12.41 -10.35 3.08
C THR A 170 11.67 -9.23 2.37
N VAL A 171 10.60 -9.55 1.65
CA VAL A 171 9.74 -8.58 0.94
C VAL A 171 8.26 -8.83 1.23
N ALA A 172 7.50 -7.76 1.45
CA ALA A 172 6.04 -7.82 1.52
C ALA A 172 5.42 -7.40 0.18
N LEU A 173 4.47 -8.19 -0.32
CA LEU A 173 3.66 -7.90 -1.50
C LEU A 173 2.23 -7.59 -1.02
N SER A 174 1.80 -6.35 -1.21
CA SER A 174 0.51 -5.86 -0.73
C SER A 174 -0.02 -4.76 -1.65
N PRO A 175 -1.31 -4.41 -1.56
CA PRO A 175 -1.85 -3.22 -2.23
C PRO A 175 -1.07 -1.95 -1.89
N VAL A 176 -0.57 -1.83 -0.65
CA VAL A 176 0.19 -0.66 -0.17
C VAL A 176 1.54 -0.55 -0.87
N THR A 177 2.29 -1.65 -0.91
CA THR A 177 3.59 -1.68 -1.59
C THR A 177 3.45 -1.55 -3.10
N ASN A 178 2.32 -1.98 -3.67
CA ASN A 178 1.95 -1.72 -5.07
C ASN A 178 1.70 -0.24 -5.34
N MET A 179 0.95 0.47 -4.49
CA MET A 179 0.80 1.91 -4.64
C MET A 179 2.14 2.65 -4.51
N ALA A 180 3.00 2.22 -3.58
CA ALA A 180 4.35 2.78 -3.45
C ALA A 180 5.19 2.55 -4.72
N ALA A 181 5.19 1.32 -5.24
CA ALA A 181 5.87 0.95 -6.48
C ALA A 181 5.42 1.81 -7.67
N GLN A 182 4.10 1.97 -7.86
CA GLN A 182 3.55 2.81 -8.93
C GLN A 182 4.02 4.26 -8.78
N TRP A 183 3.94 4.82 -7.57
CA TRP A 183 4.36 6.19 -7.34
C TRP A 183 5.87 6.41 -7.59
N ALA A 184 6.71 5.43 -7.25
CA ALA A 184 8.13 5.47 -7.57
C ALA A 184 8.40 5.41 -9.09
N MET A 185 7.66 4.59 -9.84
CA MET A 185 7.79 4.50 -11.30
C MET A 185 7.33 5.78 -12.02
N ASP A 186 6.33 6.47 -11.46
CA ASP A 186 5.80 7.73 -12.00
C ASP A 186 6.66 8.96 -11.66
N MET A 187 7.76 8.80 -10.91
CA MET A 187 8.63 9.93 -10.58
C MET A 187 9.38 10.46 -11.81
N PRO A 188 9.58 11.78 -11.93
CA PRO A 188 10.33 12.37 -13.05
C PRO A 188 11.78 11.89 -13.19
N ARG A 189 12.40 11.41 -12.11
CA ARG A 189 13.78 10.90 -12.12
C ARG A 189 13.87 9.40 -12.44
N GLY A 190 12.73 8.74 -12.68
CA GLY A 190 12.63 7.31 -12.87
C GLY A 190 12.81 6.52 -11.58
N VAL A 191 13.08 5.22 -11.74
CA VAL A 191 13.23 4.28 -10.62
C VAL A 191 14.63 4.42 -10.00
N THR A 192 14.70 5.07 -8.85
CA THR A 192 15.94 5.18 -8.04
C THR A 192 15.72 4.68 -6.62
N VAL A 193 16.81 4.36 -5.91
CA VAL A 193 16.75 3.91 -4.50
C VAL A 193 16.09 4.96 -3.61
N GLU A 194 16.40 6.25 -3.82
CA GLU A 194 15.78 7.36 -3.09
C GLU A 194 14.29 7.49 -3.41
N GLY A 195 13.91 7.32 -4.67
CA GLY A 195 12.51 7.34 -5.10
C GLY A 195 11.70 6.22 -4.46
N ILE A 196 12.26 5.01 -4.41
CA ILE A 196 11.66 3.86 -3.72
C ILE A 196 11.45 4.17 -2.24
N LYS A 197 12.49 4.61 -1.53
CA LYS A 197 12.42 4.98 -0.11
C LYS A 197 11.34 6.03 0.15
N LEU A 198 11.33 7.11 -0.64
CA LEU A 198 10.36 8.19 -0.52
C LEU A 198 8.94 7.70 -0.79
N SER A 199 8.76 6.80 -1.76
CA SER A 199 7.45 6.24 -2.11
C SER A 199 6.82 5.42 -1.00
N SER A 200 7.62 4.55 -0.40
CA SER A 200 7.20 3.71 0.72
C SER A 200 6.85 4.59 1.91
N ALA A 201 7.72 5.54 2.26
CA ALA A 201 7.47 6.48 3.36
C ALA A 201 6.16 7.25 3.19
N ARG A 202 5.87 7.71 1.97
CA ARG A 202 4.62 8.40 1.66
C ARG A 202 3.41 7.51 1.86
N MET A 203 3.42 6.27 1.37
CA MET A 203 2.28 5.36 1.54
C MET A 203 2.05 5.02 3.01
N TYR A 204 3.11 4.79 3.80
CA TYR A 204 2.98 4.59 5.24
C TYR A 204 2.40 5.81 5.97
N SER A 205 2.75 7.03 5.54
CA SER A 205 2.18 8.26 6.09
C SER A 205 0.67 8.35 5.86
N LEU A 206 0.21 7.99 4.67
CA LEU A 206 -1.21 8.06 4.29
C LEU A 206 -2.07 7.06 5.10
N LEU A 207 -1.49 5.94 5.51
CA LEU A 207 -2.17 4.89 6.26
C LEU A 207 -2.12 5.09 7.78
N GLY A 208 -1.69 6.26 8.26
CA GLY A 208 -1.74 6.59 9.69
C GLY A 208 -0.53 6.15 10.50
N GLY A 209 0.63 5.95 9.87
CA GLY A 209 1.92 6.13 10.54
C GLY A 209 2.43 4.97 11.42
N GLN A 210 1.96 3.75 11.24
CA GLN A 210 2.69 2.58 11.75
C GLN A 210 3.82 2.25 10.75
N VAL A 211 4.96 2.93 10.90
CA VAL A 211 6.18 2.64 10.14
C VAL A 211 6.58 1.19 10.42
N LEU A 212 6.50 0.31 9.42
CA LEU A 212 7.03 -1.05 9.54
C LEU A 212 8.54 -0.98 9.74
N THR A 213 9.00 -1.36 10.93
CA THR A 213 10.41 -1.54 11.29
C THR A 213 10.96 -2.78 10.57
N GLY A 214 11.29 -2.65 9.29
CA GLY A 214 12.01 -3.64 8.50
C GLY A 214 13.21 -3.00 7.82
N SER A 215 14.39 -3.60 8.00
CA SER A 215 15.74 -3.22 7.54
C SER A 215 15.79 -2.11 6.47
N GLY A 216 15.78 -0.85 6.93
CA GLY A 216 15.80 0.33 6.06
C GLY A 216 15.11 1.55 6.65
N GLU A 217 15.19 1.77 7.98
CA GLU A 217 14.64 2.97 8.62
C GLU A 217 15.19 4.23 7.93
N LEU A 218 14.29 5.01 7.34
CA LEU A 218 14.58 6.39 6.96
C LEU A 218 14.70 7.18 8.26
N SER A 219 15.91 7.61 8.59
CA SER A 219 16.08 8.53 9.71
C SER A 219 15.37 9.85 9.41
N THR A 220 15.03 10.62 10.44
CA THR A 220 14.52 11.99 10.26
C THR A 220 15.47 12.82 9.40
N ALA A 221 16.78 12.60 9.53
CA ALA A 221 17.78 13.28 8.71
C ALA A 221 17.72 12.86 7.24
N ASP A 222 17.42 11.59 6.95
CA ASP A 222 17.21 11.13 5.57
C ASP A 222 15.94 11.75 4.98
N ILE A 223 14.86 11.83 5.77
CA ILE A 223 13.61 12.50 5.35
C ILE A 223 13.88 13.99 5.11
N GLU A 224 14.57 14.69 6.01
CA GLU A 224 14.91 16.11 5.86
C GLU A 224 15.88 16.37 4.71
N SER A 225 16.87 15.49 4.50
CA SER A 225 17.81 15.53 3.38
C SER A 225 17.08 15.32 2.05
N LEU A 226 16.19 14.33 1.98
CA LEU A 226 15.33 14.08 0.84
C LEU A 226 14.41 15.27 0.57
N LEU A 227 13.83 15.88 1.60
CA LEU A 227 12.98 17.06 1.42
C LEU A 227 13.74 18.31 0.99
N THR A 228 14.98 18.46 1.46
CA THR A 228 15.87 19.55 1.05
C THR A 228 16.30 19.37 -0.40
N GLN A 229 16.57 18.13 -0.80
CA GLN A 229 16.93 17.79 -2.17
C GLN A 229 15.71 17.84 -3.12
N TYR A 230 14.50 17.62 -2.59
CA TYR A 230 13.25 17.55 -3.35
C TYR A 230 12.12 18.39 -2.74
N PRO A 231 12.22 19.72 -2.80
CA PRO A 231 11.26 20.62 -2.16
C PRO A 231 9.84 20.49 -2.73
N GLN A 232 9.67 20.00 -3.97
CA GLN A 232 8.36 19.70 -4.55
C GLN A 232 7.58 18.61 -3.80
N TYR A 233 8.26 17.81 -2.98
CA TYR A 233 7.64 16.78 -2.14
C TYR A 233 7.50 17.19 -0.68
N ALA A 234 7.89 18.43 -0.31
CA ALA A 234 7.76 18.97 1.05
C ALA A 234 6.33 18.83 1.60
N GLY A 235 5.32 19.12 0.77
CA GLY A 235 3.91 18.98 1.17
C GLY A 235 3.49 17.54 1.50
N ALA A 236 4.14 16.53 0.91
CA ALA A 236 3.83 15.12 1.15
C ALA A 236 4.54 14.54 2.38
N ALA A 237 5.69 15.08 2.79
CA ALA A 237 6.43 14.60 3.96
C ALA A 237 6.30 15.51 5.19
N GLN A 238 5.66 16.69 5.07
CA GLN A 238 5.27 17.51 6.21
C GLN A 238 4.52 16.70 7.29
N PRO A 239 3.55 15.82 6.94
CA PRO A 239 2.86 15.01 7.94
C PRO A 239 3.77 13.97 8.61
N LEU A 240 4.73 13.40 7.87
CA LEU A 240 5.75 12.48 8.42
C LEU A 240 6.64 13.18 9.45
N LEU A 241 7.11 14.38 9.13
CA LEU A 241 7.90 15.17 10.07
C LEU A 241 7.10 15.53 11.33
N GLU A 242 5.82 15.82 11.18
CA GLU A 242 4.92 16.16 12.30
C GLU A 242 4.56 14.96 13.20
N GLN A 243 4.53 13.75 12.65
CA GLN A 243 4.27 12.51 13.39
C GLN A 243 5.47 12.03 14.21
N ILE A 244 6.70 12.46 13.89
CA ILE A 244 7.88 12.14 14.69
C ILE A 244 7.74 12.77 16.10
N PRO A 245 7.77 11.97 17.18
CA PRO A 245 7.59 12.47 18.54
C PRO A 245 8.56 13.62 18.84
N ARG A 246 8.03 14.76 19.32
CA ARG A 246 8.82 15.96 19.67
C ARG A 246 10.02 15.67 20.59
N ARG A 247 10.03 14.54 21.31
CA ARG A 247 11.15 14.09 22.15
C ARG A 247 12.40 13.70 21.33
N GLN A 248 12.26 13.12 20.12
CA GLN A 248 13.42 12.79 19.29
C GLN A 248 14.06 14.03 18.64
N ARG A 249 13.27 15.08 18.35
CA ARG A 249 13.82 16.37 17.86
C ARG A 249 14.78 17.06 18.84
N ARG A 250 14.72 16.74 20.14
CA ARG A 250 15.67 17.28 21.13
C ARG A 250 17.01 16.55 21.17
N LEU A 251 17.08 15.30 20.70
CA LEU A 251 18.28 14.48 20.80
C LEU A 251 19.22 14.65 19.60
N THR A 252 18.74 15.15 18.45
CA THR A 252 19.55 15.40 17.25
C THR A 252 20.15 16.81 17.16
N GLY A 253 20.12 17.61 18.23
CA GLY A 253 20.83 18.88 18.24
C GLY A 253 20.32 19.89 17.20
N LEU A 254 19.00 20.12 17.16
CA LEU A 254 18.39 21.25 16.46
C LEU A 254 18.97 22.57 17.01
N HIS A 255 20.08 23.01 16.43
CA HIS A 255 20.54 24.38 16.54
C HIS A 255 19.44 25.26 15.96
N SER A 256 18.83 26.03 16.86
CA SER A 256 17.97 27.18 16.58
C SER A 256 18.26 27.82 15.23
N LEU A 257 17.30 27.75 14.30
CA LEU A 257 17.27 28.61 13.13
C LEU A 257 17.44 30.07 13.60
N PRO A 258 18.35 30.86 13.00
CA PRO A 258 18.54 32.24 13.40
C PRO A 258 17.24 33.02 13.22
N ARG A 259 16.78 33.65 14.30
CA ARG A 259 15.65 34.59 14.26
C ARG A 259 15.94 35.67 13.21
N ARG A 260 15.01 35.83 12.28
CA ARG A 260 14.96 36.91 11.30
C ARG A 260 15.23 38.26 12.00
N PRO A 261 16.27 39.02 11.64
CA PRO A 261 16.48 40.36 12.19
C PRO A 261 15.33 41.27 11.75
N GLY A 262 14.85 42.07 12.70
CA GLY A 262 13.65 42.89 12.56
C GLY A 262 13.67 43.81 11.36
N SER A 263 12.50 43.95 10.75
CA SER A 263 12.21 45.01 9.78
C SER A 263 12.43 46.38 10.45
N PRO A 264 13.18 47.30 9.83
CA PRO A 264 13.23 48.67 10.30
C PRO A 264 11.90 49.36 10.01
N SER A 265 11.34 49.98 11.04
CA SER A 265 10.21 50.89 10.94
C SER A 265 10.61 52.12 10.13
N VAL A 266 9.82 52.47 9.13
CA VAL A 266 9.78 53.80 8.50
C VAL A 266 8.40 54.38 8.77
#